data_AF-A0A7S0UXM8-F1
#
_entry.id   AF-A0A7S0UXM8-F1
#
_cell.length_a   1.000
_cell.length_b   1.000
_cell.length_c   1.000
_cell.angle_alpha   90.00
_cell.angle_beta   90.00
_cell.angle_gamma   90.00
#
_symmetry.space_group_name_H-M   'P 1'
#
loop_
_entity.id
_entity.type
_entity.pdbx_description
1 polymer ?
#
loop_
_entity_poly.entity_id
_entity_poly.type
_entity_poly.pdbx_seq_one_letter_code
_entity_poly.pdbx_strand_id
1 'polypeptide(L)'
;ATLNEYLQDYNLDHPTAPLQLVFFKEAVQHLNRIARVLRQPRGAVMLVGLGGTGKGTLTRFAAFLANAECVGCDAVHSYTLAEFREALKRCCRTCGTEGRSMAFVIPDSHVSGEAFFEDISNFLHTGEVSYLFTDDEREYIINEMPMWLSSGPTSASASASASVSSSMAGNNSPASHLSGSSGSSGVNG
;
A
#
# COMPACT_ATOMS: atom_id res chain seq x y z
N ALA A 1 10.37 -13.62 -6.87
CA ALA A 1 9.02 -13.64 -7.44
C ALA A 1 8.97 -12.80 -8.71
N THR A 2 8.30 -13.31 -9.75
CA THR A 2 8.01 -12.53 -10.98
C THR A 2 6.88 -11.51 -10.72
N LEU A 3 6.72 -10.47 -11.57
CA LEU A 3 5.63 -9.48 -11.41
C LEU A 3 4.23 -10.11 -11.46
N ASN A 4 4.08 -11.23 -12.16
CA ASN A 4 2.82 -11.98 -12.22
C ASN A 4 2.47 -12.64 -10.88
N GLU A 5 3.45 -13.13 -10.13
CA GLU A 5 3.23 -13.68 -8.79
C GLU A 5 2.71 -12.59 -7.85
N TYR A 6 3.36 -11.42 -7.81
CA TYR A 6 2.86 -10.30 -6.99
C TYR A 6 1.47 -9.82 -7.41
N LEU A 7 1.13 -9.88 -8.71
CA LEU A 7 -0.21 -9.54 -9.18
C LEU A 7 -1.25 -10.57 -8.70
N GLN A 8 -0.87 -11.85 -8.64
CA GLN A 8 -1.72 -12.89 -8.06
C GLN A 8 -1.92 -12.66 -6.57
N ASP A 9 -0.84 -12.37 -5.82
CA ASP A 9 -0.91 -12.04 -4.39
C ASP A 9 -1.85 -10.86 -4.14
N TYR A 10 -1.69 -9.76 -4.90
CA TYR A 10 -2.60 -8.62 -4.82
C TYR A 10 -4.06 -9.04 -5.01
N ASN A 11 -4.34 -9.86 -6.03
CA ASN A 11 -5.70 -10.28 -6.36
C ASN A 11 -6.30 -11.23 -5.32
N LEU A 12 -5.46 -12.01 -4.64
CA LEU A 12 -5.88 -12.84 -3.50
C LEU A 12 -6.25 -11.97 -2.29
N ASP A 13 -5.47 -10.92 -2.03
CA ASP A 13 -5.73 -9.97 -0.95
C ASP A 13 -6.96 -9.07 -1.23
N HIS A 14 -7.29 -8.85 -2.51
CA HIS A 14 -8.36 -7.94 -2.95
C HIS A 14 -9.38 -8.62 -3.89
N PRO A 15 -10.13 -9.63 -3.41
CA PRO A 15 -11.03 -10.42 -4.25
C PRO A 15 -12.21 -9.62 -4.83
N THR A 16 -12.58 -8.50 -4.20
CA THR A 16 -13.68 -7.62 -4.64
C THR A 16 -13.27 -6.63 -5.71
N ALA A 17 -11.97 -6.37 -5.87
CA ALA A 17 -11.44 -5.39 -6.82
C ALA A 17 -10.09 -5.84 -7.43
N PRO A 18 -10.07 -6.99 -8.14
CA PRO A 18 -8.85 -7.52 -8.74
C PRO A 18 -8.32 -6.62 -9.87
N LEU A 19 -7.01 -6.61 -10.04
CA LEU A 19 -6.33 -5.93 -11.14
C LEU A 19 -6.07 -6.90 -12.29
N GLN A 20 -6.42 -6.44 -13.49
CA GLN A 20 -6.09 -7.11 -14.74
C GLN A 20 -4.98 -6.32 -15.43
N LEU A 21 -3.74 -6.75 -15.25
CA LEU A 21 -2.56 -6.12 -15.82
C LEU A 21 -1.82 -7.09 -16.74
N VAL A 22 -1.38 -6.58 -17.89
CA VAL A 22 -0.46 -7.29 -18.79
C VAL A 22 0.87 -6.55 -18.77
N PHE A 23 1.95 -7.23 -18.38
CA PHE A 23 3.27 -6.64 -18.26
C PHE A 23 4.04 -6.68 -19.59
N PHE A 24 3.89 -5.62 -20.38
CA PHE A 24 4.78 -5.31 -21.50
C PHE A 24 5.83 -4.27 -21.08
N LYS A 25 6.85 -4.04 -21.91
CA LYS A 25 8.03 -3.22 -21.59
C LYS A 25 7.64 -1.84 -21.03
N GLU A 26 6.72 -1.15 -21.68
CA GLU A 26 6.31 0.20 -21.28
C GLU A 26 5.52 0.18 -19.98
N ALA A 27 4.67 -0.83 -19.73
CA ALA A 27 3.96 -0.98 -18.46
C ALA A 27 4.94 -1.15 -17.29
N VAL A 28 5.95 -2.00 -17.45
CA VAL A 28 7.00 -2.20 -16.44
C VAL A 28 7.83 -0.93 -16.21
N GLN A 29 8.13 -0.18 -17.28
CA GLN A 29 8.81 1.11 -17.14
C GLN A 29 7.97 2.14 -16.37
N HIS A 30 6.67 2.23 -16.63
CA HIS A 30 5.77 3.11 -15.88
C HIS A 30 5.65 2.70 -14.42
N LEU A 31 5.49 1.39 -14.17
CA LEU A 31 5.46 0.82 -12.83
C LEU A 31 6.72 1.20 -12.04
N ASN A 32 7.90 1.04 -12.65
CA ASN A 32 9.18 1.39 -12.03
C ASN A 32 9.29 2.89 -11.70
N ARG A 33 8.77 3.78 -12.55
CA ARG A 33 8.74 5.22 -12.28
C ARG A 33 7.86 5.54 -11.08
N ILE A 34 6.67 4.96 -11.00
CA ILE A 34 5.75 5.16 -9.87
C ILE A 34 6.36 4.62 -8.58
N ALA A 35 6.85 3.37 -8.60
CA ALA A 35 7.48 2.74 -7.44
C ALA A 35 8.73 3.50 -6.96
N ARG A 36 9.48 4.14 -7.87
CA ARG A 36 10.61 5.01 -7.50
C ARG A 36 10.14 6.24 -6.75
N VAL A 37 9.07 6.90 -7.21
CA VAL A 37 8.53 8.10 -6.55
C VAL A 37 7.95 7.76 -5.17
N LEU A 38 7.23 6.64 -5.05
CA LEU A 38 6.66 6.19 -3.77
C LEU A 38 7.71 5.95 -2.68
N ARG A 39 8.96 5.65 -3.04
CA ARG A 39 10.07 5.47 -2.10
C ARG A 39 10.80 6.76 -1.72
N GLN A 40 10.52 7.87 -2.40
CA GLN A 40 11.15 9.14 -2.08
C GLN A 40 10.44 9.81 -0.91
N PRO A 41 11.17 10.40 0.06
CA PRO A 41 10.54 11.22 1.08
C PRO A 41 9.81 12.37 0.39
N ARG A 42 8.52 12.53 0.70
CA ARG A 42 7.64 13.54 0.08
C ARG A 42 7.55 13.42 -1.45
N GLY A 43 7.65 12.19 -1.98
CA GLY A 43 7.54 11.92 -3.41
C GLY A 43 6.14 12.21 -3.97
N ALA A 44 6.07 12.98 -5.05
CA ALA A 44 4.84 13.25 -5.79
C ALA A 44 5.07 13.09 -7.29
N VAL A 45 4.07 12.57 -8.01
CA VAL A 45 4.11 12.40 -9.46
C VAL A 45 2.74 12.65 -10.07
N MET A 46 2.72 13.42 -11.16
CA MET A 46 1.54 13.57 -12.00
C MET A 46 1.61 12.59 -13.17
N LEU A 47 0.62 11.71 -13.27
CA LEU A 47 0.56 10.70 -14.33
C LEU A 47 -0.32 11.21 -15.47
N VAL A 48 0.31 11.51 -16.61
CA VAL A 48 -0.39 12.01 -17.80
C VAL A 48 -0.56 10.87 -18.82
N GLY A 49 -1.75 10.80 -19.42
CA GLY A 49 -2.07 9.84 -20.48
C GLY A 49 -3.55 9.86 -20.84
N LEU A 50 -3.90 9.24 -21.97
CA LEU A 50 -5.29 9.06 -22.36
C LEU A 50 -6.00 8.12 -21.36
N GLY A 51 -7.31 8.31 -21.20
CA GLY A 51 -8.15 7.40 -20.42
C GLY A 51 -8.03 5.95 -20.92
N GLY A 52 -8.06 4.99 -19.99
CA GLY A 52 -7.91 3.56 -20.33
C GLY A 52 -6.47 3.08 -20.51
N THR A 53 -5.45 3.94 -20.40
CA THR A 53 -4.03 3.51 -20.47
C THR A 53 -3.52 2.78 -19.21
N GLY A 54 -4.39 2.50 -18.25
CA GLY A 54 -4.07 1.71 -17.06
C GLY A 54 -3.22 2.44 -16.00
N LYS A 55 -3.06 3.77 -16.07
CA LYS A 55 -2.27 4.54 -15.10
C LYS A 55 -2.76 4.34 -13.67
N GLY A 56 -4.06 4.47 -13.41
CA GLY A 56 -4.64 4.24 -12.08
C GLY A 56 -4.44 2.80 -11.58
N THR A 57 -4.68 1.81 -12.45
CA THR A 57 -4.44 0.39 -12.17
C THR A 57 -2.97 0.11 -11.84
N LEU A 58 -2.03 0.68 -12.61
CA LEU A 58 -0.59 0.57 -12.35
C LEU A 58 -0.18 1.26 -11.06
N THR A 59 -0.78 2.41 -10.71
CA THR A 59 -0.50 3.10 -9.45
C THR A 59 -0.94 2.28 -8.26
N ARG A 60 -2.13 1.67 -8.31
CA ARG A 60 -2.62 0.79 -7.24
C ARG A 60 -1.70 -0.42 -7.05
N PHE A 61 -1.27 -1.03 -8.15
CA PHE A 61 -0.29 -2.13 -8.09
C PHE A 61 1.08 -1.66 -7.58
N ALA A 62 1.55 -0.47 -7.98
CA ALA A 62 2.80 0.09 -7.48
C ALA A 62 2.77 0.36 -5.97
N ALA A 63 1.63 0.85 -5.46
CA ALA A 63 1.40 1.08 -4.04
C ALA A 63 1.47 -0.24 -3.25
N PHE A 64 0.80 -1.29 -3.75
CA PHE A 64 0.92 -2.63 -3.18
C PHE A 64 2.36 -3.13 -3.13
N LEU A 65 3.11 -3.02 -4.24
CA LEU A 65 4.53 -3.40 -4.28
C LEU A 65 5.42 -2.57 -3.32
N ALA A 66 5.00 -1.35 -3.00
CA ALA A 66 5.68 -0.48 -2.05
C ALA A 66 5.19 -0.68 -0.60
N ASN A 67 4.29 -1.64 -0.35
CA ASN A 67 3.62 -1.85 0.92
C ASN A 67 2.96 -0.55 1.45
N ALA A 68 2.42 0.24 0.52
CA ALA A 68 1.73 1.48 0.78
C ALA A 68 0.23 1.30 0.51
N GLU A 69 -0.60 1.77 1.43
CA GLU A 69 -2.05 1.72 1.28
C GLU A 69 -2.49 2.77 0.24
N CYS A 70 -3.23 2.36 -0.81
CA CYS A 70 -3.77 3.31 -1.79
C CYS A 70 -5.06 3.95 -1.27
N VAL A 71 -5.13 5.28 -1.31
CA VAL A 71 -6.34 6.06 -1.02
C VAL A 71 -6.70 6.91 -2.25
N GLY A 72 -7.99 7.06 -2.56
CA GLY A 72 -8.47 7.86 -3.69
C GLY A 72 -8.41 7.15 -5.05
N CYS A 73 -8.15 5.85 -5.03
CA CYS A 73 -8.08 4.97 -6.20
C CYS A 73 -9.47 4.64 -6.82
N ASP A 74 -10.59 4.97 -6.16
CA ASP A 74 -11.94 4.57 -6.55
C ASP A 74 -12.71 5.67 -7.27
N ALA A 75 -13.52 5.28 -8.26
CA ALA A 75 -14.34 6.21 -9.02
C ALA A 75 -15.54 6.67 -8.19
N VAL A 76 -15.53 7.92 -7.74
CA VAL A 76 -16.65 8.56 -7.05
C VAL A 76 -17.35 9.53 -8.00
N HIS A 77 -18.68 9.50 -8.08
CA HIS A 77 -19.45 10.37 -8.99
C HIS A 77 -19.37 11.86 -8.64
N SER A 78 -19.24 12.19 -7.36
CA SER A 78 -19.02 13.54 -6.86
C SER A 78 -17.97 13.49 -5.76
N TYR A 79 -16.93 14.30 -5.90
CA TYR A 79 -15.89 14.43 -4.89
C TYR A 79 -15.78 15.90 -4.48
N THR A 80 -16.22 16.19 -3.27
CA THR A 80 -16.27 17.53 -2.70
C THR A 80 -14.94 17.88 -2.03
N LEU A 81 -14.68 19.17 -1.84
CA LEU A 81 -13.48 19.62 -1.11
C LEU A 81 -13.44 19.06 0.32
N ALA A 82 -14.60 18.88 0.95
CA ALA A 82 -14.71 18.26 2.26
C ALA A 82 -14.25 16.79 2.23
N GLU A 83 -14.71 16.00 1.25
CA GLU A 83 -14.28 14.60 1.09
C GLU A 83 -12.79 14.47 0.76
N PHE A 84 -12.25 15.41 -0.01
CA PHE A 84 -10.81 15.52 -0.26
C PHE A 84 -10.03 15.76 1.03
N ARG A 85 -10.43 16.77 1.81
CA ARG A 85 -9.79 17.11 3.09
C ARG A 85 -9.89 15.95 4.08
N GLU A 86 -11.04 15.26 4.16
CA GLU A 86 -11.20 14.07 5.00
C GLU A 86 -10.28 12.91 4.57
N ALA A 87 -10.13 12.67 3.27
CA ALA A 87 -9.18 11.68 2.78
C ALA A 87 -7.72 12.06 3.11
N LEU A 88 -7.38 13.36 3.01
CA LEU A 88 -6.08 13.87 3.39
C LEU A 88 -5.82 13.74 4.90
N LYS A 89 -6.82 14.06 5.74
CA LYS A 89 -6.78 13.84 7.20
C LYS A 89 -6.51 12.37 7.52
N ARG A 90 -7.25 11.46 6.88
CA ARG A 90 -7.07 10.01 7.05
C ARG A 90 -5.65 9.60 6.74
N CYS A 91 -5.10 10.04 5.60
CA CYS A 91 -3.71 9.73 5.23
C CYS A 91 -2.73 10.23 6.29
N CYS A 92 -2.85 11.48 6.73
CA CYS A 92 -1.96 12.06 7.73
C CYS A 92 -2.05 11.34 9.08
N ARG A 93 -3.25 10.99 9.53
CA ARG A 93 -3.48 10.26 10.78
C ARG A 93 -2.86 8.86 10.71
N THR A 94 -3.18 8.07 9.68
CA THR A 94 -2.62 6.72 9.51
C THR A 94 -1.10 6.73 9.42
N CYS A 95 -0.52 7.67 8.66
CA CYS A 95 0.94 7.86 8.63
C CYS A 95 1.51 8.22 10.00
N GLY A 96 0.87 9.14 10.71
CA GLY A 96 1.37 9.69 11.98
C GLY A 96 1.25 8.73 13.16
N THR A 97 0.12 8.03 13.29
CA THR A 97 -0.17 7.19 14.45
C THR A 97 0.25 5.73 14.23
N GLU A 98 0.11 5.20 13.02
CA GLU A 98 0.39 3.79 12.72
C GLU A 98 1.73 3.57 12.03
N GLY A 99 2.37 4.63 11.52
CA GLY A 99 3.63 4.54 10.78
C GLY A 99 3.51 3.81 9.44
N ARG A 100 2.30 3.66 8.90
CA ARG A 100 2.07 3.02 7.59
C ARG A 100 2.28 4.01 6.46
N SER A 101 2.90 3.55 5.38
CA SER A 101 3.07 4.35 4.17
C SER A 101 1.74 4.44 3.41
N MET A 102 1.41 5.62 2.89
CA MET A 102 0.17 5.87 2.15
C MET A 102 0.49 6.40 0.75
N ALA A 103 -0.25 5.93 -0.26
CA ALA A 103 -0.23 6.45 -1.62
C ALA A 103 -1.56 7.16 -1.90
N PHE A 104 -1.55 8.49 -1.82
CA PHE A 104 -2.75 9.29 -2.07
C PHE A 104 -2.88 9.62 -3.57
N VAL A 105 -3.92 9.08 -4.20
CA VAL A 105 -4.19 9.21 -5.64
C VAL A 105 -5.33 10.18 -5.85
N ILE A 106 -5.07 11.21 -6.65
CA ILE A 106 -6.06 12.25 -6.99
C ILE A 106 -6.32 12.13 -8.50
N PRO A 107 -7.45 11.53 -8.92
CA PRO A 107 -7.84 11.54 -10.32
C PRO A 107 -8.30 12.95 -10.72
N ASP A 108 -8.19 13.26 -12.02
CA ASP A 108 -8.63 14.54 -12.59
C ASP A 108 -10.12 14.81 -12.34
N SER A 109 -10.95 13.76 -12.36
CA SER A 109 -12.37 13.84 -12.04
C SER A 109 -12.69 14.32 -10.63
N HIS A 110 -11.75 14.25 -9.69
CA HIS A 110 -11.94 14.68 -8.31
C HIS A 110 -11.54 16.13 -8.07
N VAL A 111 -10.85 16.78 -9.02
CA VAL A 111 -10.32 18.13 -8.84
C VAL A 111 -11.27 19.13 -9.48
N SER A 112 -11.97 19.91 -8.65
CA SER A 112 -12.89 20.93 -9.13
C SER A 112 -12.80 22.20 -8.29
N GLY A 113 -12.48 23.32 -8.93
CA GLY A 113 -12.33 24.63 -8.29
C GLY A 113 -10.93 24.92 -7.74
N GLU A 114 -10.67 26.21 -7.50
CA GLU A 114 -9.34 26.71 -7.14
C GLU A 114 -8.85 26.22 -5.77
N ALA A 115 -9.77 26.06 -4.80
CA ALA A 115 -9.43 25.64 -3.44
C ALA A 115 -8.76 24.26 -3.38
N PHE A 116 -9.09 23.34 -4.31
CA PHE A 116 -8.40 22.05 -4.38
C PHE A 116 -6.92 22.22 -4.77
N PHE A 117 -6.66 23.07 -5.77
CA PHE A 117 -5.29 23.31 -6.23
C PHE A 117 -4.47 24.03 -5.18
N GLU A 118 -5.09 24.94 -4.41
CA GLU A 118 -4.46 25.58 -3.26
C GLU A 118 -4.06 24.54 -2.20
N ASP A 119 -4.98 23.67 -1.77
CA ASP A 119 -4.69 22.64 -0.78
C ASP A 119 -3.62 21.64 -1.27
N ILE A 120 -3.70 21.19 -2.54
CA ILE A 120 -2.69 20.31 -3.15
C ILE A 120 -1.32 21.01 -3.15
N SER A 121 -1.27 22.27 -3.59
CA SER A 121 -0.02 23.03 -3.63
C SER A 121 0.59 23.18 -2.25
N ASN A 122 -0.21 23.57 -1.25
CA ASN A 122 0.23 23.72 0.13
C ASN A 122 0.75 22.37 0.67
N PHE A 123 0.00 21.30 0.48
CA PHE A 123 0.43 19.97 0.91
C PHE A 123 1.74 19.51 0.26
N LEU A 124 1.95 19.79 -1.03
CA LEU A 124 3.19 19.43 -1.72
C LEU A 124 4.39 20.27 -1.24
N HIS A 125 4.20 21.58 -1.05
CA HIS A 125 5.28 22.51 -0.70
C HIS A 125 5.65 22.46 0.79
N THR A 126 4.67 22.47 1.69
CA THR A 126 4.89 22.55 3.15
C THR A 126 4.57 21.25 3.87
N GLY A 127 3.73 20.39 3.29
CA GLY A 127 3.17 19.23 3.99
C GLY A 127 1.99 19.59 4.91
N GLU A 128 1.51 20.84 4.85
CA GLU A 128 0.45 21.34 5.73
C GLU A 128 -0.66 21.99 4.90
N VAL A 129 -1.91 21.80 5.33
CA VAL A 129 -3.08 22.49 4.81
C VAL A 129 -3.75 23.22 5.97
N SER A 130 -4.00 24.52 5.81
CA SER A 130 -4.59 25.37 6.85
C SER A 130 -5.96 24.86 7.27
N TYR A 131 -6.20 24.81 8.59
CA TYR A 131 -7.46 24.35 9.18
C TYR A 131 -7.85 22.91 8.78
N LEU A 132 -6.88 22.09 8.39
CA LEU A 132 -7.12 20.68 8.09
C LEU A 132 -7.51 19.90 9.36
N PHE A 133 -6.91 20.22 10.50
CA PHE A 133 -7.24 19.60 11.79
C PHE A 133 -7.78 20.64 12.77
N THR A 134 -8.76 20.24 13.58
CA THR A 134 -9.12 20.99 14.79
C THR A 134 -8.02 20.85 15.84
N ASP A 135 -8.01 21.72 16.85
CA ASP A 135 -7.03 21.64 17.91
C ASP A 135 -7.13 20.33 18.70
N ASP A 136 -8.35 19.86 18.96
CA ASP A 136 -8.61 18.55 19.60
C ASP A 136 -8.09 17.37 18.74
N GLU A 137 -8.30 17.41 17.42
CA GLU A 137 -7.77 16.38 16.51
C GLU A 137 -6.25 16.38 16.51
N ARG A 138 -5.62 17.56 16.52
CA ARG A 138 -4.17 17.70 16.56
C ARG A 138 -3.59 17.15 17.86
N GLU A 139 -4.19 17.50 19.00
CA GLU A 139 -3.77 17.00 20.32
C GLU A 139 -3.89 15.47 20.38
N TYR A 140 -5.00 14.91 19.88
CA TYR A 140 -5.18 13.47 19.80
C TYR A 140 -4.08 12.79 18.95
N ILE A 141 -3.78 13.31 17.75
CA ILE A 141 -2.74 12.74 16.88
C ILE A 141 -1.37 12.79 17.56
N ILE A 142 -1.03 13.89 18.24
CA ILE A 142 0.23 14.04 18.96
C ILE A 142 0.35 13.02 20.10
N ASN A 143 -0.73 12.79 20.84
CA ASN A 143 -0.75 11.84 21.95
C ASN A 143 -0.67 10.37 21.50
N GLU A 144 -1.27 10.05 20.35
CA GLU A 144 -1.22 8.71 19.76
C GLU A 144 0.04 8.47 18.93
N MET A 145 0.81 9.51 18.61
CA MET A 145 2.03 9.38 17.82
C MET A 145 3.02 8.50 18.61
N PRO A 146 3.45 7.34 18.08
CA PRO A 146 4.22 6.41 18.89
C PRO A 146 5.61 6.99 19.18
N MET A 147 6.12 6.66 20.37
CA MET A 147 7.43 7.07 20.89
C MET A 147 8.62 6.83 19.95
N TRP A 148 8.51 6.05 18.86
CA TRP A 148 9.61 5.88 17.90
C TRP A 148 9.98 7.18 17.16
N LEU A 149 9.11 8.20 17.13
CA LEU A 149 9.52 9.55 16.69
C LEU A 149 10.46 10.25 17.69
N SER A 150 10.36 9.93 18.98
CA SER A 150 11.21 10.52 20.03
C SER A 150 12.63 9.95 20.03
N SER A 151 12.83 8.77 19.44
CA SER A 151 14.11 8.04 19.45
C SER A 151 14.93 8.17 18.16
N GLY A 152 14.49 8.98 17.19
CA GLY A 152 15.14 9.10 15.88
C GLY A 152 14.96 7.83 15.02
N PRO A 153 15.36 7.85 13.73
CA PRO A 153 15.17 6.70 12.84
C PRO A 153 16.05 5.53 13.29
N THR A 154 15.56 4.71 14.21
CA THR A 154 16.11 3.40 14.47
C THR A 154 15.67 2.50 13.32
N SER A 155 16.59 1.67 12.84
CA SER A 155 16.46 0.75 11.70
C SER A 155 15.35 -0.31 11.81
N ALA A 156 14.41 -0.14 12.75
CA ALA A 156 13.32 -1.05 13.08
C ALA A 156 12.13 -0.98 12.10
N SER A 157 11.97 0.08 11.30
CA SER A 157 10.95 0.10 10.23
C SER A 157 11.26 -0.87 9.09
N ALA A 158 12.49 -1.37 8.99
CA ALA A 158 12.83 -2.48 8.09
C ALA A 158 12.34 -3.85 8.62
N SER A 159 12.07 -4.00 9.91
CA SER A 159 11.67 -5.28 10.52
C SER A 159 10.16 -5.49 10.65
N ALA A 160 9.33 -4.44 10.61
CA ALA A 160 7.88 -4.60 10.68
C ALA A 160 7.31 -5.31 9.44
N SER A 161 7.94 -5.12 8.27
CA SER A 161 7.60 -5.84 7.04
C SER A 161 8.02 -7.31 7.05
N ALA A 162 8.88 -7.74 7.98
CA ALA A 162 9.36 -9.12 8.06
C ALA A 162 8.44 -10.03 8.92
N SER A 163 7.71 -9.46 9.88
CA SER A 163 6.89 -10.22 10.83
C SER A 163 5.53 -10.69 10.30
N VAL A 164 5.03 -10.13 9.19
CA VAL A 164 3.76 -10.57 8.57
C VAL A 164 3.95 -11.82 7.69
N SER A 165 5.15 -12.06 7.14
CA SER A 165 5.42 -13.23 6.29
C SER A 165 5.74 -14.52 7.07
N SER A 166 5.99 -14.44 8.38
CA SER A 166 6.39 -15.61 9.18
C SER A 166 5.23 -16.40 9.79
N SER A 167 3.99 -15.91 9.72
CA SER A 167 2.82 -16.56 10.36
C SER A 167 2.05 -17.53 9.44
N MET A 168 2.46 -17.73 8.18
CA MET A 168 1.80 -18.66 7.24
C MET A 168 2.60 -19.91 6.85
N ALA A 169 3.81 -20.10 7.38
CA ALA A 169 4.63 -21.28 7.10
C ALA A 169 4.76 -22.17 8.36
N GLY A 170 3.75 -23.01 8.64
CA GLY A 170 3.86 -23.91 9.79
C GLY A 170 2.67 -24.80 10.10
N ASN A 171 2.18 -25.61 9.14
CA ASN A 171 1.84 -27.02 9.41
C ASN A 171 1.41 -27.75 8.13
N ASN A 172 2.34 -28.48 7.52
CA ASN A 172 2.06 -29.82 7.01
C ASN A 172 3.37 -30.57 6.82
N SER A 173 3.67 -31.47 7.75
CA SER A 173 4.82 -32.37 7.70
C SER A 173 4.70 -33.34 6.50
N PRO A 174 5.81 -33.66 5.80
CA PRO A 174 5.81 -34.70 4.78
C PRO A 174 5.97 -36.09 5.40
N ALA A 175 5.36 -37.08 4.75
CA ALA A 175 5.49 -38.49 5.05
C ALA A 175 6.96 -38.95 5.04
N SER A 176 7.41 -39.60 6.11
CA SER A 176 8.69 -40.31 6.16
C SER A 176 8.46 -41.81 5.93
N HIS A 177 8.95 -42.26 4.80
CA HIS A 177 9.26 -43.65 4.50
C HIS A 177 10.67 -43.91 5.06
N LEU A 178 10.89 -44.98 5.83
CA LEU A 178 12.17 -45.70 5.85
C LEU A 178 12.03 -47.09 6.48
N SER A 179 12.65 -48.02 5.77
CA SER A 179 12.73 -49.48 5.80
C SER A 179 13.42 -50.15 7.01
N GLY A 180 13.09 -51.44 7.18
CA GLY A 180 13.94 -52.52 7.74
C GLY A 180 13.27 -53.24 8.91
N SER A 181 13.15 -54.57 9.02
CA SER A 181 13.80 -55.71 8.36
C SER A 181 13.13 -57.03 8.82
N SER A 182 13.04 -58.01 7.93
CA SER A 182 13.09 -59.49 8.10
C SER A 182 12.58 -60.17 9.39
N GLY A 183 11.68 -61.15 9.24
CA GLY A 183 11.42 -62.19 10.24
C GLY A 183 10.35 -63.20 9.79
N SER A 184 10.75 -64.46 9.72
CA SER A 184 10.04 -65.63 9.18
C SER A 184 8.88 -66.17 10.02
N SER A 185 8.06 -67.02 9.38
CA SER A 185 7.46 -68.27 9.90
C SER A 185 5.94 -68.29 10.12
N GLY A 186 5.28 -69.17 9.35
CA GLY A 186 4.48 -70.25 9.96
C GLY A 186 2.95 -70.14 9.96
N VAL A 187 2.33 -70.94 9.10
CA VAL A 187 1.22 -71.89 9.34
C VAL A 187 0.06 -71.50 10.28
N ASN A 188 -1.16 -71.50 9.75
CA ASN A 188 -2.32 -72.36 10.13
C ASN A 188 -3.67 -71.66 9.93
N GLY A 189 -4.66 -72.42 9.43
CA GLY A 189 -6.09 -72.14 9.60
C GLY A 189 -6.86 -72.02 8.30
#